data_AF-A0A662IGZ5-F1
#
_entry.id   AF-A0A662IGZ5-F1
#
_cell.length_a   1.000
_cell.length_b   1.000
_cell.length_c   1.000
_cell.angle_alpha   90.00
_cell.angle_beta   90.00
_cell.angle_gamma   90.00
#
_symmetry.space_group_name_H-M   'P 1'
#
loop_
_entity.id
_entity.type
_entity.pdbx_description
1 polymer ?
#
loop_
_entity_poly.entity_id
_entity_poly.type
_entity_poly.pdbx_seq_one_letter_code
_entity_poly.pdbx_strand_id
1 'polypeptide(L)'
;IIANATCKQLLKVRGGEYASNKGAAALAFKALRAVKNLQELGWELEVEERVTPRPELCVLYKELYREFMEAYETLVPLFRKWSTAKSPV
;
A
#
# COMPACT_ATOMS: atom_id res chain seq x y z
N ILE A 1 2.20 11.02 7.61
CA ILE A 1 2.19 11.49 6.20
C ILE A 1 1.19 10.69 5.37
N ILE A 2 1.39 9.38 5.15
CA ILE A 2 0.56 8.56 4.24
C ILE A 2 -0.95 8.62 4.57
N ALA A 3 -1.34 8.51 5.84
CA ALA A 3 -2.76 8.60 6.24
C ALA A 3 -3.40 9.92 5.78
N ASN A 4 -2.72 11.04 6.01
CA ASN A 4 -3.18 12.36 5.56
C ASN A 4 -3.17 12.50 4.04
N ALA A 5 -2.12 12.00 3.37
CA ALA A 5 -1.99 12.09 1.92
C ALA A 5 -3.06 11.26 1.18
N THR A 6 -3.46 10.14 1.75
CA THR A 6 -4.49 9.25 1.19
C THR A 6 -5.89 9.53 1.71
N CYS A 7 -6.02 10.40 2.72
CA CYS A 7 -7.25 10.65 3.46
C CYS A 7 -7.96 9.40 3.99
N LYS A 8 -7.17 8.38 4.33
CA LYS A 8 -7.66 7.12 4.85
C LYS A 8 -7.07 6.87 6.22
N GLN A 9 -7.87 6.27 7.08
CA GLN A 9 -7.36 5.69 8.31
C GLN A 9 -6.42 4.54 7.94
N LEU A 10 -5.24 4.52 8.57
CA LEU A 10 -4.26 3.47 8.38
C LEU A 10 -4.05 2.71 9.68
N LEU A 11 -3.86 1.40 9.54
CA LEU A 11 -3.48 0.53 10.63
C LEU A 11 -2.01 0.17 10.44
N LYS A 12 -1.18 0.48 11.43
CA LYS A 12 0.17 -0.03 11.50
C LYS A 12 0.10 -1.41 12.14
N VAL A 13 0.41 -2.44 11.37
CA VAL A 13 0.31 -3.84 11.80
C VAL A 13 1.70 -4.41 12.02
N ARG A 14 1.86 -5.24 13.06
CA ARG A 14 3.08 -6.00 13.33
C ARG A 14 3.10 -7.30 12.53
N GLY A 15 4.28 -7.74 12.10
CA GLY A 15 4.44 -9.00 11.38
C GLY A 15 4.00 -8.95 9.91
N GLY A 16 3.89 -7.76 9.33
CA GLY A 16 3.58 -7.57 7.90
C GLY A 16 4.64 -8.17 6.97
N GLU A 17 5.89 -8.23 7.43
CA GLU A 17 7.01 -8.90 6.77
C GLU A 17 6.79 -10.41 6.57
N TYR A 18 5.92 -11.02 7.37
CA TYR A 18 5.54 -12.43 7.27
C TYR A 18 4.13 -12.64 6.71
N ALA A 19 3.48 -11.60 6.17
CA ALA A 19 2.11 -11.68 5.68
C ALA A 19 1.93 -12.78 4.63
N SER A 20 2.88 -12.91 3.70
CA SER A 20 2.88 -13.96 2.68
C SER A 20 3.00 -15.36 3.28
N ASN A 21 3.83 -15.56 4.30
CA ASN A 21 4.01 -16.84 4.97
C ASN A 21 2.76 -17.24 5.75
N LYS A 22 2.15 -16.29 6.48
CA LYS A 22 0.85 -16.50 7.13
C LYS A 22 -0.20 -16.86 6.08
N GLY A 23 -0.28 -16.15 4.96
CA GLY A 23 -1.18 -16.47 3.85
C GLY A 23 -0.98 -17.89 3.30
N ALA A 24 0.27 -18.30 3.05
CA ALA A 24 0.58 -19.64 2.57
C ALA A 24 0.17 -20.73 3.57
N ALA A 25 0.45 -20.53 4.86
CA ALA A 25 0.04 -21.44 5.92
C ALA A 25 -1.50 -21.55 6.01
N ALA A 26 -2.22 -20.43 5.92
CA ALA A 26 -3.69 -20.42 5.92
C ALA A 26 -4.28 -21.25 4.78
N LEU A 27 -3.69 -21.15 3.58
CA LEU A 27 -4.09 -21.94 2.41
C LEU A 27 -3.79 -23.44 2.61
N ALA A 28 -2.63 -23.78 3.18
CA ALA A 28 -2.27 -25.15 3.48
C ALA A 28 -3.25 -25.80 4.47
N PHE A 29 -3.61 -25.11 5.56
CA PHE A 29 -4.59 -25.61 6.53
C PHE A 29 -5.97 -25.84 5.89
N LYS A 30 -6.41 -24.95 5.01
CA LYS A 30 -7.65 -25.11 4.26
C LYS A 30 -7.59 -26.32 3.31
N ALA A 31 -6.49 -26.49 2.59
CA ALA A 31 -6.30 -27.60 1.65
C ALA A 31 -6.29 -28.96 2.35
N LEU A 32 -5.66 -29.03 3.53
CA LEU A 32 -5.64 -30.22 4.40
C LEU A 32 -6.98 -30.48 5.10
N ARG A 33 -7.99 -29.61 4.91
CA ARG A 33 -9.29 -29.64 5.61
C ARG A 33 -9.15 -29.62 7.14
N ALA A 34 -8.02 -29.10 7.65
CA ALA A 34 -7.79 -28.90 9.07
C ALA A 34 -8.69 -27.79 9.64
N VAL A 35 -9.10 -26.86 8.78
CA VAL A 35 -10.12 -25.84 9.04
C VAL A 35 -11.12 -25.82 7.88
N LYS A 36 -12.39 -25.49 8.16
CA LYS A 36 -13.43 -25.34 7.13
C LYS A 36 -13.31 -24.02 6.39
N ASN A 37 -12.89 -22.97 7.09
CA ASN A 37 -12.67 -21.64 6.55
C ASN A 37 -11.50 -20.95 7.28
N LEU A 38 -11.07 -19.80 6.75
CA LEU A 38 -9.90 -19.11 7.30
C LEU A 38 -10.19 -18.42 8.64
N GLN A 39 -11.46 -18.13 8.95
CA GLN A 39 -11.86 -17.51 10.21
C GLN A 39 -11.62 -18.43 11.40
N GLU A 40 -11.73 -19.75 11.23
CA GLU A 40 -11.46 -20.74 12.26
C GLU A 40 -9.99 -20.75 12.75
N LEU A 41 -9.06 -20.17 11.98
CA LEU A 41 -7.66 -20.05 12.40
C LEU A 41 -7.51 -19.09 13.61
N GLY A 42 -8.48 -18.22 13.86
CA GLY A 42 -8.44 -17.26 14.98
C GLY A 42 -7.25 -16.30 14.93
N TRP A 43 -6.61 -16.16 13.77
CA TRP A 43 -5.47 -15.29 13.60
C TRP A 43 -5.92 -13.84 13.54
N GLU A 44 -5.59 -13.09 14.59
CA GLU A 44 -5.85 -11.67 14.64
C GLU A 44 -4.68 -10.87 14.08
N LEU A 45 -5.01 -9.72 13.49
CA LEU A 45 -4.03 -8.73 13.12
C LEU A 45 -3.57 -8.00 14.37
N GLU A 46 -2.28 -8.11 14.70
CA GLU A 46 -1.67 -7.30 15.74
C GLU A 46 -1.51 -5.86 15.25
N VAL A 47 -2.43 -4.99 15.66
CA VAL A 47 -2.40 -3.56 15.34
C VAL A 47 -1.57 -2.83 16.38
N GLU A 48 -0.41 -2.32 16.00
CA GLU A 48 0.44 -1.48 16.87
C GLU A 48 -0.14 -0.09 17.03
N GLU A 49 -0.64 0.49 15.95
CA GLU A 49 -1.07 1.88 15.91
C GLU A 49 -2.22 2.08 14.93
N ARG A 50 -3.16 2.96 15.30
CA ARG A 50 -4.21 3.44 14.42
C ARG A 50 -3.94 4.91 14.10
N VAL A 51 -3.63 5.18 12.84
CA VAL A 51 -3.32 6.54 12.36
C VAL A 51 -4.55 7.11 11.68
N THR A 52 -5.19 8.08 12.34
CA THR A 52 -6.35 8.81 11.80
C THR A 52 -5.87 10.04 11.02
N PRO A 53 -6.35 10.26 9.80
CA PRO A 53 -5.98 11.43 9.02
C PRO A 53 -6.55 12.72 9.64
N ARG A 54 -5.81 13.82 9.50
CA ARG A 54 -6.27 15.15 9.85
C ARG A 54 -6.97 15.81 8.65
N PRO A 55 -8.23 16.27 8.77
CA PRO A 55 -8.99 16.86 7.66
C PRO A 55 -8.28 18.04 6.98
N GLU A 56 -7.63 18.91 7.75
CA GLU A 56 -6.90 20.08 7.26
C GLU A 56 -5.69 19.67 6.40
N LEU A 57 -4.98 18.61 6.80
CA LEU A 57 -3.84 18.10 6.03
C LEU A 57 -4.30 17.34 4.78
N CYS A 58 -5.48 16.73 4.83
CA CYS A 58 -6.10 16.07 3.69
C CYS A 58 -6.34 17.02 2.51
N VAL A 59 -6.82 18.23 2.79
CA VAL A 59 -7.02 19.26 1.76
C VAL A 59 -5.67 19.66 1.17
N LEU A 60 -4.69 19.97 2.02
CA LEU A 60 -3.34 20.33 1.61
C LEU A 60 -2.69 19.26 0.71
N TYR A 61 -2.76 17.99 1.09
CA TYR A 61 -2.14 16.91 0.30
C TYR A 61 -2.85 16.67 -1.04
N LYS A 62 -4.15 16.95 -1.15
CA LYS A 62 -4.85 16.90 -2.45
C LYS A 62 -4.33 17.97 -3.40
N GLU A 63 -4.10 19.18 -2.91
CA GLU A 63 -3.53 20.28 -3.70
C GLU A 63 -2.10 19.96 -4.14
N LEU A 64 -1.27 19.48 -3.20
CA LEU A 64 0.10 19.05 -3.52
C LEU A 64 0.14 17.90 -4.53
N TYR A 65 -0.77 16.94 -4.43
CA TYR A 65 -0.85 15.84 -5.40
C TYR A 65 -1.22 16.34 -6.79
N ARG A 66 -2.13 17.31 -6.89
CA ARG A 66 -2.48 17.96 -8.16
C ARG A 66 -1.27 18.62 -8.82
N GLU A 67 -0.50 19.41 -8.07
CA GLU A 67 0.70 20.06 -8.61
C GLU A 67 1.81 19.06 -8.97
N PHE A 68 1.97 18.01 -8.16
CA PHE A 68 2.87 16.91 -8.50
C PHE A 68 2.48 16.24 -9.82
N MET A 69 1.19 15.99 -10.04
CA MET A 69 0.71 15.39 -11.28
C MET A 69 0.93 16.29 -12.49
N GLU A 70 0.69 17.59 -12.36
CA GLU A 70 0.97 18.57 -13.42
C GLU A 70 2.46 18.60 -13.78
N ALA A 71 3.35 18.63 -12.78
CA ALA A 71 4.78 18.55 -13.00
C ALA A 71 5.19 17.22 -13.66
N TYR A 72 4.61 16.11 -13.20
CA TYR A 72 4.86 14.79 -13.78
C TYR A 72 4.45 14.73 -15.25
N GLU A 73 3.23 15.13 -15.58
CA GLU A 73 2.72 15.15 -16.96
C GLU A 73 3.55 16.04 -17.88
N THR A 74 4.04 17.17 -17.37
CA THR A 74 4.94 18.08 -18.09
C THR A 74 6.29 17.42 -18.41
N LEU A 75 6.84 16.66 -17.47
CA LEU A 75 8.18 16.06 -17.58
C LEU A 75 8.18 14.67 -18.23
N VAL A 76 7.06 13.96 -18.24
CA VAL A 76 6.91 12.61 -18.81
C VAL A 76 7.43 12.51 -20.25
N PRO A 77 7.12 13.43 -21.19
CA PRO A 77 7.63 13.36 -22.55
C PRO A 77 9.17 13.42 -22.62
N LEU A 78 9.78 14.25 -21.77
CA LEU A 78 11.23 14.38 -21.67
C LEU A 78 11.86 13.08 -21.14
N PHE A 79 11.31 12.51 -20.06
CA PHE A 79 11.77 11.25 -19.51
C PHE A 79 11.62 10.09 -20.52
N ARG A 80 10.52 10.04 -21.27
CA ARG A 80 10.32 9.07 -22.35
C ARG A 80 11.41 9.20 -23.42
N LYS A 81 11.69 10.42 -23.90
CA LYS A 81 12.76 10.69 -24.86
C LYS A 81 14.14 10.23 -24.34
N TRP A 82 14.42 10.42 -23.06
CA TRP A 82 15.70 9.97 -22.47
C TRP A 82 15.77 8.46 -22.29
N SER A 83 14.64 7.81 -22.00
CA SER A 83 14.58 6.35 -21.89
C SER A 83 14.78 5.65 -23.23
N THR A 84 14.29 6.23 -24.33
CA THR A 84 14.49 5.70 -25.69
C THR A 84 15.86 6.06 -26.28
N ALA A 85 16.50 7.13 -25.79
CA ALA A 85 17.85 7.53 -26.20
C ALA A 85 18.97 6.62 -25.65
N LYS A 86 18.66 5.72 -24.71
CA LYS A 86 19.61 4.74 -24.15
C LYS A 86 19.27 3.32 -24.58
N SER A 87 19.52 3.01 -25.86
CA SER A 87 19.87 1.63 -26.25
C SER A 87 20.63 1.61 -27.57
N PRO A 88 21.95 1.90 -27.58
CA PRO A 88 22.85 1.33 -28.56
C PRO A 88 23.21 -0.07 -28.05
N VAL A 89 22.42 -1.07 -28.42
CA VAL A 89 22.93 -2.45 -28.51
C VAL A 89 23.40 -2.63 -29.94
#